data_AF-A0A4Q5LP59-F1
#
_entry.id   AF-A0A4Q5LP59-F1
#
_cell.length_a   1.000
_cell.length_b   1.000
_cell.length_c   1.000
_cell.angle_alpha   90.00
_cell.angle_beta   90.00
_cell.angle_gamma   90.00
#
_symmetry.space_group_name_H-M   'P 1'
#
loop_
_entity.id
_entity.type
_entity.pdbx_description
1 polymer ?
#
loop_
_entity_poly.entity_id
_entity_poly.type
_entity_poly.pdbx_seq_one_letter_code
_entity_poly.pdbx_strand_id
1 'polypeptide(L)' 'MEKRAGIQSFEKFKYINTINSLAGGDITKWHQVLAMPYERVLTKLLLNKTEAEYQKRYSELAP' A
#
# COMPACT_ATOMS: atom_id res chain seq x y z
N MET A 1 17.11 -8.87 -12.52
CA MET A 1 17.17 -9.67 -11.28
C MET A 1 16.87 -8.82 -10.04
N GLU A 2 17.29 -7.55 -10.00
CA GLU A 2 17.08 -6.61 -8.89
C GLU A 2 15.61 -6.34 -8.50
N LYS A 3 14.70 -6.22 -9.48
CA LYS A 3 13.26 -6.03 -9.21
C LYS A 3 12.65 -7.16 -8.35
N ARG A 4 13.17 -8.39 -8.42
CA ARG A 4 12.70 -9.53 -7.59
C ARG A 4 13.31 -9.52 -6.19
N ALA A 5 14.56 -9.08 -6.05
CA ALA A 5 15.26 -8.97 -4.76
C ALA A 5 14.62 -7.89 -3.85
N GLY A 6 14.13 -6.80 -4.45
CA GLY A 6 13.36 -5.79 -3.72
C GLY A 6 12.06 -6.35 -3.15
N ILE A 7 11.29 -7.09 -3.95
CA ILE A 7 9.98 -7.66 -3.54
C ILE A 7 10.15 -8.64 -2.37
N GLN A 8 11.15 -9.53 -2.42
CA GLN A 8 11.43 -10.47 -1.32
C GLN A 8 11.85 -9.77 -0.02
N SER A 9 12.50 -8.61 -0.10
CA SER A 9 12.91 -7.85 1.08
C SER A 9 11.73 -7.22 1.82
N PHE A 10 10.63 -6.93 1.10
CA PHE A 10 9.39 -6.39 1.69
C PHE A 10 8.44 -7.48 2.18
N GLU A 11 8.44 -8.67 1.57
CA GLU A 11 7.65 -9.84 1.99
C GLU A 11 7.79 -10.17 3.49
N LYS A 12 8.99 -9.99 4.05
CA LYS A 12 9.26 -10.27 5.48
C LYS A 12 8.39 -9.45 6.44
N PHE A 13 7.90 -8.29 6.00
CA PHE A 13 7.10 -7.38 6.82
C PHE A 13 5.59 -7.61 6.67
N LYS A 14 5.13 -8.51 5.78
CA LYS A 14 3.73 -8.92 5.64
C LYS A 14 2.75 -7.73 5.72
N TYR A 15 1.77 -7.78 6.63
CA TYR A 15 0.75 -6.75 6.80
C TYR A 15 1.29 -5.43 7.36
N ILE A 16 2.48 -5.41 7.97
CA ILE A 16 3.07 -4.19 8.52
C ILE A 16 3.36 -3.17 7.41
N ASN A 17 3.75 -3.61 6.21
CA ASN A 17 3.90 -2.70 5.08
C ASN A 17 2.59 -1.99 4.73
N THR A 18 1.47 -2.72 4.79
CA THR A 18 0.14 -2.16 4.57
C THR A 18 -0.20 -1.11 5.63
N ILE A 19 0.04 -1.42 6.91
CA ILE A 19 -0.17 -0.46 8.01
C ILE A 19 0.73 0.77 7.85
N ASN A 20 2.01 0.57 7.54
CA ASN A 20 2.96 1.66 7.35
C ASN A 20 2.57 2.56 6.17
N SER A 21 2.13 1.97 5.07
CA SER A 21 1.64 2.71 3.90
C SER A 21 0.39 3.54 4.24
N LEU A 22 -0.58 2.95 4.94
CA LEU A 22 -1.80 3.65 5.40
C LEU A 22 -1.49 4.78 6.39
N ALA A 23 -0.44 4.62 7.20
CA ALA A 23 0.03 5.64 8.13
C ALA A 23 0.94 6.71 7.49
N GLY A 24 1.24 6.61 6.19
CA GLY A 24 2.16 7.53 5.50
C GLY A 24 3.60 7.44 6.00
N GLY A 25 4.03 6.28 6.50
CA GLY A 25 5.36 6.06 7.06
C GLY A 25 5.51 6.44 8.53
N ASP A 26 4.49 7.05 9.14
CA ASP A 26 4.55 7.54 10.52
C ASP A 26 4.13 6.45 11.51
N ILE A 27 5.12 5.87 12.20
CA ILE A 27 4.91 4.81 13.18
C ILE A 27 3.98 5.21 14.32
N THR A 28 3.95 6.49 14.69
CA THR A 28 3.09 6.98 15.78
C THR A 28 1.61 6.87 15.43
N LYS A 29 1.25 6.73 14.14
CA LYS A 29 -0.13 6.59 13.66
C LYS A 29 -0.57 5.15 13.44
N TRP A 30 0.32 4.16 13.58
CA TRP A 30 -0.01 2.75 13.32
C TRP A 30 -1.15 2.25 14.21
N HIS A 31 -1.19 2.67 15.47
CA HIS A 31 -2.26 2.32 16.41
C HIS A 31 -3.63 2.81 15.93
N GLN A 32 -3.69 3.98 15.29
CA GLN A 32 -4.93 4.54 14.75
C GLN A 32 -5.44 3.69 13.60
N VAL A 33 -4.55 3.28 12.69
CA VAL A 33 -4.89 2.40 11.55
C VAL A 33 -5.41 1.05 12.05
N LEU A 34 -4.75 0.46 13.04
CA LEU A 34 -5.15 -0.83 13.62
C LEU A 34 -6.48 -0.76 14.39
N ALA A 35 -6.82 0.41 14.92
CA ALA A 35 -8.09 0.63 15.63
C ALA A 35 -9.26 0.99 14.69
N MET A 36 -9.03 1.19 13.39
CA MET A 36 -10.11 1.50 12.45
C MET A 36 -10.98 0.29 12.15
N PRO A 37 -12.29 0.49 11.89
CA PRO A 37 -13.16 -0.57 11.37
C PRO A 37 -12.60 -1.17 10.08
N TYR A 38 -12.72 -2.50 9.97
CA TYR A 38 -12.19 -3.26 8.84
C TYR A 38 -12.70 -2.74 7.50
N GLU A 39 -13.99 -2.40 7.41
CA GLU A 39 -14.63 -1.90 6.19
C GLU A 39 -13.96 -0.62 5.71
N ARG A 40 -13.61 0.28 6.64
CA ARG A 40 -12.94 1.55 6.30
C ARG A 40 -11.53 1.31 5.75
N VAL A 41 -10.77 0.42 6.39
CA VAL A 41 -9.43 0.04 5.94
C VAL A 41 -9.51 -0.62 4.57
N LEU A 42 -10.44 -1.56 4.38
CA LEU A 42 -10.66 -2.26 3.12
C LEU A 42 -11.03 -1.29 1.99
N THR A 43 -11.96 -0.36 2.23
CA THR A 43 -12.34 0.65 1.24
C THR A 43 -11.14 1.51 0.83
N LYS A 44 -10.29 1.92 1.78
CA LYS A 44 -9.09 2.71 1.45
C LYS A 44 -8.08 1.90 0.64
N LEU A 45 -7.90 0.62 0.95
CA LEU A 45 -7.02 -0.27 0.17
C LEU A 45 -7.52 -0.46 -1.26
N LEU A 46 -8.84 -0.64 -1.44
CA LEU A 46 -9.45 -0.72 -2.77
C LEU A 46 -9.26 0.58 -3.55
N LEU A 47 -9.49 1.73 -2.92
CA LEU A 47 -9.27 3.05 -3.54
C LEU A 47 -7.81 3.20 -4.02
N ASN A 48 -6.85 2.92 -3.15
CA ASN A 48 -5.42 3.00 -3.48
C ASN A 48 -5.05 2.07 -4.64
N LYS A 49 -5.63 0.85 -4.67
CA LYS A 49 -5.42 -0.09 -5.78
C LYS A 49 -5.97 0.47 -7.09
N THR A 50 -7.20 0.98 -7.10
CA THR A 50 -7.83 1.55 -8.30
C THR A 50 -7.04 2.74 -8.84
N GLU A 51 -6.54 3.61 -7.96
CA GLU A 51 -5.69 4.73 -8.34
C GLU A 51 -4.37 4.26 -8.96
N ALA A 52 -3.69 3.28 -8.35
CA ALA A 52 -2.46 2.72 -8.90
C ALA A 52 -2.67 2.06 -10.28
N GLU A 53 -3.77 1.32 -10.46
CA GLU A 53 -4.13 0.72 -11.73
C GLU A 53 -4.47 1.77 -12.80
N TYR A 54 -5.10 2.88 -12.41
CA TYR A 54 -5.33 4.01 -13.29
C TYR A 54 -4.01 4.66 -13.72
N GLN A 55 -3.13 4.99 -12.77
CA GLN A 55 -1.84 5.63 -13.06
C GLN A 55 -0.96 4.76 -13.94
N LYS A 56 -0.95 3.44 -13.70
CA LYS A 56 -0.24 2.50 -14.56
C LYS A 56 -0.74 2.55 -16.01
N ARG A 57 -2.05 2.44 -16.22
CA ARG A 57 -2.65 2.53 -17.57
C ARG A 57 -2.38 3.88 -18.22
N TYR A 58 -2.46 4.97 -17.47
CA TYR A 58 -2.15 6.31 -17.97
C TYR A 58 -0.69 6.41 -18.43
N SER A 59 0.26 5.89 -17.64
CA SER A 59 1.69 5.88 -18.00
C SER A 59 2.03 5.03 -19.23
N GLU A 60 1.21 4.02 -19.54
CA GLU A 60 1.37 3.19 -20.74
C GLU A 60 0.82 3.87 -22.01
N LEU A 61 -0.06 4.86 -21.86
CA LEU A 61 -0.70 5.60 -22.95
C LEU A 61 -0.07 6.98 -23.20
N ALA A 62 0.62 7.55 -22.22
CA ALA A 62 1.34 8.80 -22.36
C ALA A 62 2.71 8.54 -23.03
N PRO A 63 3.05 9.22 -24.15
CA PRO A 63 4.32 9.06 -24.86
C PRO A 63 5.53 9.60 -24.09
#